data_AF-A0A315VB21-F1
#
_entry.id   AF-A0A315VB21-F1
#
_cell.length_a   1.000
_cell.length_b   1.000
_cell.length_c   1.000
_cell.angle_alpha   90.00
_cell.angle_beta   90.00
_cell.angle_gamma   90.00
#
_symmetry.space_group_name_H-M   'P 1'
#
loop_
_entity.id
_entity.type
_entity.pdbx_description
1 polymer ?
#
loop_
_entity_poly.entity_id
_entity_poly.type
_entity_poly.pdbx_seq_one_letter_code
_entity_poly.pdbx_strand_id
1 'polypeptide(L)'
;MEFVLSMKVVQVMVLMMSLHHFRLLSAQECPSTHDLLNSLRQVEKMLALHETSYQQGLRSLRKKINTLHNSTMAFFKMASCPKPDPPANGRRLGRVFAMGHEVHFLCKPGYELIGPRTRVCLESLKWSGQQPMCRNIDECHLFPLAQPGRLCIHQCVNTPGSFHCVCPPGYSLSRDGRSCTDTDECENLSHNCTADRLCVNTFGGFQCVTVKCPKTKNATYIKTSPM
;
A
#
# COMPACT_ATOMS: atom_id res chain seq x y z
N MET A 1 -18.39 -23.10 -11.93
CA MET A 1 -19.76 -23.20 -12.47
C MET A 1 -19.83 -23.97 -13.80
N GLU A 2 -18.73 -24.60 -14.25
CA GLU A 2 -18.70 -25.36 -15.51
C GLU A 2 -18.88 -26.88 -15.37
N PHE A 3 -18.70 -27.45 -14.16
CA PHE A 3 -18.85 -28.91 -13.95
C PHE A 3 -20.30 -29.41 -13.95
N VAL A 4 -21.29 -28.54 -13.71
CA VAL A 4 -22.71 -28.92 -13.67
C VAL A 4 -23.30 -29.09 -15.08
N LEU A 5 -22.69 -28.49 -16.11
CA LEU A 5 -23.12 -28.68 -17.50
C LEU A 5 -22.76 -30.06 -18.05
N SER A 6 -21.66 -30.68 -17.61
CA SER A 6 -21.18 -31.95 -18.17
C SER A 6 -22.08 -33.15 -17.83
N MET A 7 -22.64 -33.19 -16.62
CA MET A 7 -23.52 -34.30 -16.21
C MET A 7 -24.88 -34.31 -16.92
N LYS A 8 -25.42 -33.12 -17.28
CA LYS A 8 -26.66 -33.03 -18.06
C LYS A 8 -26.48 -33.54 -19.51
N VAL A 9 -25.30 -33.34 -20.10
CA VAL A 9 -24.99 -33.83 -21.45
C VAL A 9 -24.89 -35.35 -21.50
N VAL A 10 -24.27 -35.99 -20.50
CA VAL A 10 -24.18 -37.45 -20.40
C VAL A 10 -25.57 -38.09 -20.24
N GLN A 11 -26.44 -37.47 -19.44
CA GLN A 11 -27.80 -37.96 -19.23
C GLN A 11 -28.68 -37.81 -20.49
N VAL A 12 -28.48 -36.77 -21.30
CA VAL A 12 -29.14 -36.60 -22.61
C VAL A 12 -28.59 -37.59 -23.65
N MET A 13 -27.29 -37.90 -23.64
CA MET A 13 -26.71 -38.87 -24.57
C MET A 13 -27.16 -40.31 -24.28
N VAL A 14 -27.33 -40.70 -23.00
CA VAL A 14 -27.90 -42.01 -22.63
C VAL A 14 -29.37 -42.12 -23.06
N LEU A 15 -30.14 -41.03 -22.96
CA LEU A 15 -31.52 -40.95 -23.48
C LEU A 15 -31.57 -41.05 -25.03
N MET A 16 -30.65 -40.39 -25.74
CA MET A 16 -30.58 -40.44 -27.21
C MET A 16 -30.13 -41.81 -27.74
N MET A 17 -29.24 -42.51 -27.03
CA MET A 17 -28.84 -43.89 -27.35
C MET A 17 -29.96 -44.91 -27.09
N SER A 18 -30.88 -44.60 -26.16
CA SER A 18 -32.07 -45.41 -25.88
C SER A 18 -33.17 -45.23 -26.93
N LEU A 19 -33.24 -44.05 -27.57
CA LEU A 19 -34.24 -43.72 -28.59
C LEU A 19 -33.92 -44.31 -29.97
N HIS A 20 -32.65 -44.57 -30.27
CA HIS A 20 -32.25 -45.17 -31.56
C HIS A 20 -32.50 -46.68 -31.64
N HIS A 21 -32.72 -47.37 -30.51
CA HIS A 21 -33.08 -48.79 -30.47
C HIS A 21 -34.60 -49.04 -30.59
N PHE A 22 -35.42 -47.98 -30.63
CA PHE A 22 -36.88 -48.06 -30.56
C PHE A 22 -37.59 -47.72 -31.89
N ARG A 23 -36.96 -48.05 -33.02
CA ARG A 23 -37.65 -48.15 -34.32
C ARG A 23 -37.32 -49.47 -34.97
N LEU A 24 -38.00 -50.51 -34.51
CA LEU A 24 -38.48 -51.68 -35.26
C LEU A 24 -38.91 -52.73 -34.23
N LEU A 25 -40.06 -52.52 -33.58
CA LEU A 25 -40.89 -53.61 -33.06
C LEU A 25 -42.33 -53.10 -32.98
N SER A 26 -43.18 -53.90 -33.58
CA SER A 26 -44.60 -53.73 -33.85
C SER A 26 -45.46 -53.61 -32.60
N ALA A 27 -46.58 -52.91 -32.78
CA ALA A 27 -47.85 -53.02 -32.06
C ALA A 27 -47.89 -53.97 -30.85
N GLN A 28 -47.88 -53.40 -29.65
CA GLN A 28 -48.54 -53.95 -28.46
C GLN A 28 -48.76 -52.78 -27.50
N GLU A 29 -50.04 -52.44 -27.25
CA GLU A 29 -50.58 -51.53 -26.22
C GLU A 29 -49.71 -50.34 -25.77
N CYS A 30 -50.10 -49.12 -26.16
CA CYS A 30 -49.56 -47.91 -25.53
C CYS A 30 -49.75 -48.01 -24.00
N PRO A 31 -48.68 -47.87 -23.19
CA PRO A 31 -48.77 -48.01 -21.75
C PRO A 31 -49.80 -47.03 -21.19
N SER A 32 -50.61 -47.48 -20.23
CA SER A 32 -51.60 -46.61 -19.61
C SER A 32 -50.90 -45.45 -18.89
N THR A 33 -51.59 -44.32 -18.73
CA THR A 33 -51.07 -43.18 -17.96
C THR A 33 -50.63 -43.59 -16.55
N HIS A 34 -51.29 -44.60 -15.98
CA HIS A 34 -50.96 -45.20 -14.70
C HIS A 34 -49.61 -45.95 -14.73
N ASP A 35 -49.33 -46.73 -15.78
CA ASP A 35 -48.07 -47.47 -15.92
C ASP A 35 -46.88 -46.53 -16.15
N LEU A 36 -47.11 -45.44 -16.89
CA LEU A 36 -46.13 -44.37 -17.07
C LEU A 36 -45.83 -43.65 -15.74
N LEU A 37 -46.87 -43.32 -14.96
CA LEU A 37 -46.73 -42.68 -13.65
C LEU A 37 -46.00 -43.57 -12.63
N ASN A 38 -46.23 -44.88 -12.66
CA ASN A 38 -45.51 -45.81 -11.79
C ASN A 38 -44.04 -45.94 -12.18
N SER A 39 -43.77 -46.00 -13.49
CA SER A 39 -42.40 -46.00 -14.00
C SER A 39 -41.65 -44.71 -13.64
N LEU A 40 -42.29 -43.54 -13.76
CA LEU A 40 -41.73 -42.26 -13.34
C LEU A 40 -41.44 -42.21 -11.84
N ARG A 41 -42.39 -42.65 -10.99
CA ARG A 41 -42.18 -42.75 -9.53
C ARG A 41 -41.02 -43.68 -9.17
N GLN A 42 -40.83 -44.76 -9.93
CA GLN A 42 -39.73 -45.70 -9.71
C GLN A 42 -38.37 -45.09 -10.08
N VAL A 43 -38.31 -44.33 -11.18
CA VAL A 43 -37.11 -43.57 -11.58
C VAL A 43 -36.81 -42.46 -10.57
N GLU A 44 -37.83 -41.72 -10.10
CA GLU A 44 -37.66 -40.69 -9.06
C GLU A 44 -37.10 -41.27 -7.76
N LYS A 45 -37.61 -42.43 -7.31
CA LYS A 45 -37.07 -43.15 -6.14
C LYS A 45 -35.62 -43.57 -6.36
N MET A 46 -35.29 -44.07 -7.56
CA MET A 46 -33.92 -44.47 -7.89
C MET A 46 -32.96 -43.27 -7.92
N LEU A 47 -33.38 -42.15 -8.50
CA LEU A 47 -32.61 -40.90 -8.53
C LEU A 47 -32.40 -40.35 -7.12
N ALA A 48 -33.43 -40.34 -6.27
CA ALA A 48 -33.31 -39.93 -4.88
C ALA A 48 -32.34 -40.82 -4.09
N LEU A 49 -32.37 -42.14 -4.32
CA LEU A 49 -31.44 -43.07 -3.70
C LEU A 49 -29.99 -42.82 -4.15
N HIS A 50 -29.78 -42.59 -5.45
CA HIS A 50 -28.45 -42.30 -5.99
C HIS A 50 -27.90 -40.97 -5.47
N GLU A 51 -28.74 -39.93 -5.38
CA GLU A 51 -28.37 -38.64 -4.78
C GLU A 51 -27.97 -38.80 -3.31
N THR A 52 -28.76 -39.53 -2.51
CA THR A 52 -28.40 -39.74 -1.09
C THR A 52 -27.11 -40.53 -0.91
N SER A 53 -26.88 -41.56 -1.74
CA SER A 53 -25.63 -42.34 -1.76
C SER A 53 -24.43 -41.47 -2.14
N TYR A 54 -24.57 -40.65 -3.19
CA TYR A 54 -23.55 -39.69 -3.61
C TYR A 54 -23.23 -38.67 -2.50
N GLN A 55 -24.26 -38.10 -1.86
CA GLN A 55 -24.10 -37.16 -0.74
C GLN A 55 -23.48 -37.81 0.50
N GLN A 56 -23.76 -39.09 0.76
CA GLN A 56 -23.08 -39.85 1.82
C GLN A 56 -21.60 -40.08 1.48
N GLY A 57 -21.30 -40.42 0.21
CA GLY A 57 -19.93 -40.53 -0.31
C GLY A 57 -19.13 -39.24 -0.13
N LEU A 58 -19.69 -38.09 -0.51
CA LEU A 58 -19.08 -36.78 -0.31
C LEU A 58 -18.87 -36.43 1.15
N ARG A 59 -19.84 -36.73 2.03
CA ARG A 59 -19.70 -36.54 3.48
C ARG A 59 -18.58 -37.41 4.07
N SER A 60 -18.46 -38.65 3.61
CA SER A 60 -17.40 -39.57 4.04
C SER A 60 -16.02 -39.11 3.55
N LEU A 61 -15.92 -38.68 2.28
CA LEU A 61 -14.70 -38.09 1.72
C LEU A 61 -14.29 -36.82 2.47
N ARG A 62 -15.24 -35.92 2.77
CA ARG A 62 -14.98 -34.70 3.55
C ARG A 62 -14.47 -35.03 4.95
N LYS A 63 -15.04 -36.04 5.61
CA LYS A 63 -14.54 -36.53 6.90
C LYS A 63 -13.11 -37.07 6.77
N LYS A 64 -12.82 -37.91 5.77
CA LYS A 64 -11.45 -38.42 5.53
C LYS A 64 -10.45 -37.29 5.25
N ILE A 65 -10.81 -36.30 4.44
CA ILE A 65 -10.00 -35.10 4.18
C ILE A 65 -9.75 -34.33 5.48
N ASN A 66 -10.79 -34.09 6.28
CA ASN A 66 -10.64 -33.38 7.55
C ASN A 66 -9.79 -34.17 8.55
N THR A 67 -9.93 -35.50 8.60
CA THR A 67 -9.09 -36.35 9.44
C THR A 67 -7.64 -36.33 8.99
N LEU A 68 -7.37 -36.41 7.69
CA LEU A 68 -6.02 -36.29 7.10
C LEU A 68 -5.43 -34.89 7.34
N HIS A 69 -6.22 -33.84 7.22
CA HIS A 69 -5.81 -32.46 7.50
C HIS A 69 -5.55 -32.24 9.00
N ASN A 70 -6.38 -32.80 9.87
CA ASN A 70 -6.18 -32.71 11.32
C ASN A 70 -5.04 -33.59 11.80
N SER A 71 -4.78 -34.75 11.21
CA SER A 71 -3.64 -35.58 11.57
C SER A 71 -2.32 -34.97 11.09
N THR A 72 -2.27 -34.36 9.90
CA THR A 72 -1.09 -33.59 9.47
C THR A 72 -0.89 -32.32 10.32
N MET A 73 -1.96 -31.63 10.70
CA MET A 73 -1.90 -30.43 11.56
C MET A 73 -1.63 -30.74 13.04
N ALA A 74 -2.07 -31.88 13.57
CA ALA A 74 -1.84 -32.27 14.97
C ALA A 74 -0.38 -32.68 15.25
N PHE A 75 0.34 -33.16 14.22
CA PHE A 75 1.79 -33.36 14.30
C PHE A 75 2.58 -32.05 14.21
N PHE A 76 2.04 -31.03 13.52
CA PHE A 76 2.60 -29.68 13.50
C PHE A 76 1.95 -28.81 14.60
N LYS A 77 2.32 -29.05 15.85
CA LYS A 77 2.38 -27.94 16.82
C LYS A 77 3.46 -26.99 16.26
N MET A 78 3.07 -26.07 15.37
CA MET A 78 3.99 -25.34 14.50
C MET A 78 5.04 -24.62 15.34
N ALA A 79 6.22 -25.24 15.44
CA ALA A 79 7.37 -24.63 16.05
C ALA A 79 7.66 -23.36 15.25
N SER A 80 7.46 -22.22 15.90
CA SER A 80 7.46 -20.92 15.28
C SER A 80 8.35 -20.00 16.09
N CYS A 81 9.05 -19.13 15.37
CA CYS A 81 9.82 -18.08 15.98
C CYS A 81 8.90 -17.06 16.67
N PRO A 82 9.37 -16.38 17.73
CA PRO A 82 8.61 -15.30 18.35
C PRO A 82 8.30 -14.23 17.31
N LYS A 83 7.07 -13.69 17.32
CA LYS A 83 6.64 -12.62 16.41
C LYS A 83 7.59 -11.42 16.58
N PRO A 84 8.40 -11.05 15.56
CA PRO A 84 9.36 -9.96 15.71
C PRO A 84 8.66 -8.62 15.59
N ASP A 85 9.01 -7.66 16.45
CA ASP A 85 8.45 -6.33 16.39
C ASP A 85 8.90 -5.58 15.12
N PRO A 86 8.05 -4.71 14.55
CA PRO A 86 8.50 -3.80 13.50
C PRO A 86 9.54 -2.82 14.07
N PRO A 87 10.58 -2.44 13.30
CA PRO A 87 11.49 -1.38 13.71
C PRO A 87 10.72 -0.06 13.89
N ALA A 88 11.18 0.78 14.83
CA ALA A 88 10.71 2.15 14.95
C ALA A 88 10.84 2.86 13.59
N ASN A 89 9.84 3.63 13.19
CA ASN A 89 9.76 4.25 11.86
C ASN A 89 9.85 3.26 10.68
N GLY A 90 9.42 2.02 10.88
CA GLY A 90 9.30 1.03 9.82
C GLY A 90 8.13 0.08 10.00
N ARG A 91 8.11 -0.97 9.18
CA ARG A 91 7.07 -2.00 9.12
C ARG A 91 7.69 -3.37 8.84
N ARG A 92 7.11 -4.40 9.45
CA ARG A 92 7.38 -5.81 9.14
C ARG A 92 6.30 -6.34 8.20
N LEU A 93 6.71 -6.93 7.08
CA LEU A 93 5.86 -7.70 6.18
C LEU A 93 6.02 -9.19 6.48
N GLY A 94 4.92 -9.94 6.33
CA GLY A 94 4.84 -11.35 6.70
C GLY A 94 4.03 -11.58 7.98
N ARG A 95 3.14 -12.57 7.91
CA ARG A 95 2.22 -12.95 8.99
C ARG A 95 2.49 -14.36 9.54
N VAL A 96 3.33 -15.14 8.87
CA VAL A 96 3.66 -16.52 9.25
C VAL A 96 5.08 -16.54 9.79
N PHE A 97 5.29 -17.21 10.92
CA PHE A 97 6.57 -17.26 11.65
C PHE A 97 7.05 -18.70 11.87
N ALA A 98 6.53 -19.64 11.10
CA ALA A 98 6.97 -21.03 11.13
C ALA A 98 8.43 -21.16 10.66
N MET A 99 9.12 -22.21 11.09
CA MET A 99 10.46 -22.53 10.61
C MET A 99 10.53 -22.49 9.07
N GLY A 100 11.61 -21.90 8.54
CA GLY A 100 11.85 -21.70 7.11
C GLY A 100 11.12 -20.50 6.50
N HIS A 101 10.15 -19.89 7.20
CA HIS A 101 9.47 -18.71 6.69
C HIS A 101 10.28 -17.43 6.89
N GLU A 102 10.05 -16.49 5.98
CA GLU A 102 10.75 -15.21 5.96
C GLU A 102 9.82 -14.05 6.33
N VAL A 103 10.39 -13.06 7.01
CA VAL A 103 9.75 -11.76 7.23
C VAL A 103 10.65 -10.67 6.66
N HIS A 104 10.03 -9.64 6.10
CA HIS A 104 10.73 -8.55 5.44
C HIS A 104 10.51 -7.26 6.20
N PHE A 105 11.52 -6.39 6.26
CA PHE A 105 11.46 -5.12 6.96
C PHE A 105 11.65 -3.96 5.98
N LEU A 106 10.81 -2.95 6.15
CA LEU A 106 10.84 -1.73 5.35
C LEU A 106 10.79 -0.53 6.27
N CYS A 107 11.50 0.54 5.92
CA CYS A 107 11.43 1.81 6.63
C CYS A 107 10.37 2.73 6.00
N LYS A 108 9.87 3.68 6.80
CA LYS A 108 9.08 4.81 6.31
C LYS A 108 9.97 5.70 5.41
N PRO A 109 9.38 6.53 4.52
CA PRO A 109 10.14 7.52 3.75
C PRO A 109 10.98 8.42 4.67
N GLY A 110 12.18 8.80 4.21
CA GLY A 110 13.15 9.59 5.01
C GLY A 110 14.00 8.77 5.99
N TYR A 111 13.85 7.45 6.00
CA TYR A 111 14.64 6.55 6.85
C TYR A 111 15.34 5.46 6.04
N GLU A 112 16.57 5.15 6.43
CA GLU A 112 17.40 4.09 5.86
C GLU A 112 17.36 2.84 6.75
N LEU A 113 17.30 1.66 6.12
CA LEU A 113 17.32 0.39 6.82
C LEU A 113 18.75 -0.04 7.14
N ILE A 114 19.08 -0.15 8.43
CA ILE A 114 20.35 -0.66 8.93
C ILE A 114 20.15 -2.09 9.45
N GLY A 115 20.87 -3.04 8.84
CA GLY A 115 20.76 -4.47 9.15
C GLY A 115 20.05 -5.27 8.05
N PRO A 116 19.63 -6.52 8.34
CA PRO A 116 19.08 -7.40 7.32
C PRO A 116 17.65 -6.97 6.90
N ARG A 117 17.42 -6.86 5.59
CA ARG A 117 16.09 -6.62 5.01
C ARG A 117 15.13 -7.77 5.25
N THR A 118 15.66 -8.99 5.26
CA THR A 118 14.87 -10.21 5.41
C THR A 118 15.46 -11.05 6.52
N ARG A 119 14.60 -11.59 7.39
CA ARG A 119 14.98 -12.55 8.44
C ARG A 119 14.19 -13.83 8.24
N VAL A 120 14.85 -14.96 8.45
CA VAL A 120 14.30 -16.31 8.26
C VAL A 120 14.20 -16.98 9.63
N CYS A 121 13.10 -17.67 9.90
CA CYS A 121 12.96 -18.47 11.12
C CYS A 121 13.76 -19.76 10.99
N LEU A 122 14.81 -19.92 11.81
CA LEU A 122 15.71 -21.07 11.73
C LEU A 122 15.17 -22.28 12.50
N GLU A 123 15.77 -23.45 12.29
CA GLU A 123 15.52 -24.69 13.06
C GLU A 123 15.72 -24.49 14.57
N SER A 124 16.60 -23.57 14.95
CA SER A 124 16.85 -23.19 16.36
C SER A 124 15.74 -22.34 16.99
N LEU A 125 14.63 -22.09 16.28
CA LEU A 125 13.52 -21.22 16.68
C LEU A 125 13.94 -19.77 16.97
N LYS A 126 15.03 -19.35 16.33
CA LYS A 126 15.54 -17.98 16.35
C LYS A 126 15.55 -17.42 14.94
N TRP A 127 15.31 -16.13 14.84
CA TRP A 127 15.43 -15.41 13.57
C TRP A 127 16.89 -15.26 13.15
N SER A 128 17.17 -15.43 11.87
CA SER A 128 18.49 -15.16 11.30
C SER A 128 18.89 -13.69 11.47
N GLY A 129 20.19 -13.45 11.67
CA GLY A 129 20.74 -12.11 11.83
C GLY A 129 20.19 -11.31 13.02
N GLN A 130 20.49 -10.02 13.05
CA GLN A 130 20.01 -9.09 14.07
C GLN A 130 18.71 -8.41 13.64
N GLN A 131 17.96 -7.87 14.60
CA GLN A 131 16.79 -7.05 14.31
C GLN A 131 17.25 -5.78 13.59
N PRO A 132 16.74 -5.48 12.38
CA PRO A 132 17.11 -4.26 11.68
C PRO A 132 16.48 -3.04 12.36
N MET A 133 17.06 -1.87 12.12
CA MET A 133 16.55 -0.59 12.58
C MET A 133 16.42 0.41 11.43
N CYS A 134 15.51 1.36 11.57
CA CYS A 134 15.37 2.45 10.61
C CYS A 134 16.00 3.70 11.20
N ARG A 135 17.08 4.16 10.57
CA ARG A 135 17.79 5.37 10.98
C ARG A 135 17.34 6.53 10.11
N ASN A 136 17.17 7.70 10.71
CA ASN A 136 16.88 8.91 9.96
C ASN A 136 17.98 9.16 8.92
N ILE A 137 17.60 9.51 7.70
CA ILE A 137 18.54 9.95 6.67
C ILE A 137 18.83 11.41 6.97
N ASP A 138 20.11 11.77 7.11
CA ASP A 138 20.49 13.18 7.25
C ASP A 138 20.71 13.79 5.87
N GLU A 139 19.64 14.32 5.27
CA GLU A 139 19.73 14.88 3.93
C GLU A 139 20.60 16.15 3.91
N CYS A 140 20.70 16.89 5.02
CA CYS A 140 21.58 18.06 5.13
C CYS A 140 23.07 17.68 5.09
N HIS A 141 23.42 16.52 5.65
CA HIS A 141 24.77 15.97 5.55
C HIS A 141 25.05 15.38 4.16
N LEU A 142 24.06 14.69 3.57
CA LEU A 142 24.22 14.07 2.25
C LEU A 142 24.31 15.09 1.11
N PHE A 143 23.68 16.25 1.25
CA PHE A 143 23.70 17.33 0.26
C PHE A 143 24.18 18.65 0.86
N PRO A 144 25.50 18.79 1.16
CA PRO A 144 26.05 19.98 1.79
C PRO A 144 25.88 21.23 0.92
N LEU A 145 25.70 22.39 1.57
CA LEU A 145 25.52 23.70 0.93
C LEU A 145 26.68 24.12 0.01
N ALA A 146 27.86 23.53 0.20
CA ALA A 146 29.07 23.81 -0.57
C ALA A 146 29.15 23.02 -1.90
N GLN A 147 28.17 22.15 -2.19
CA GLN A 147 28.19 21.28 -3.37
C GLN A 147 27.06 21.63 -4.36
N PRO A 148 27.27 21.40 -5.67
CA PRO A 148 26.20 21.51 -6.66
C PRO A 148 25.08 20.50 -6.34
N GLY A 149 23.82 20.94 -6.45
CA GLY A 149 22.66 20.13 -6.07
C GLY A 149 22.25 20.24 -4.59
N ARG A 150 22.74 21.26 -3.86
CA ARG A 150 22.32 21.58 -2.50
C ARG A 150 20.80 21.66 -2.35
N LEU A 151 20.29 21.19 -1.20
CA LEU A 151 18.85 21.17 -0.91
C LEU A 151 18.27 22.56 -0.61
N CYS A 152 19.00 23.34 0.18
CA CYS A 152 18.60 24.68 0.65
C CYS A 152 19.57 25.74 0.12
N ILE A 153 19.10 26.98 -0.08
CA ILE A 153 19.99 28.08 -0.47
C ILE A 153 20.86 28.55 0.70
N HIS A 154 20.28 28.65 1.90
CA HIS A 154 20.95 29.20 3.08
C HIS A 154 21.24 28.16 4.14
N GLN A 155 20.24 27.73 4.91
CA GLN A 155 20.42 26.78 6.00
C GLN A 155 19.51 25.57 5.82
N CYS A 156 20.06 24.38 6.05
CA CYS A 156 19.33 23.12 6.09
C CYS A 156 19.24 22.63 7.53
N VAL A 157 18.04 22.22 7.96
CA VAL A 157 17.79 21.65 9.28
C VAL A 157 17.21 20.25 9.11
N ASN A 158 17.97 19.25 9.56
CA ASN A 158 17.56 17.85 9.54
C ASN A 158 16.47 17.58 10.58
N THR A 159 15.45 16.82 10.21
CA THR A 159 14.33 16.45 11.08
C THR A 159 13.99 14.97 10.95
N PRO A 160 13.30 14.34 11.92
CA PRO A 160 12.95 12.93 11.79
C PRO A 160 12.02 12.64 10.58
N GLY A 161 12.58 12.01 9.54
CA GLY A 161 11.91 11.59 8.31
C GLY A 161 11.89 12.65 7.20
N SER A 162 12.54 13.80 7.40
CA SER A 162 12.58 14.88 6.41
C SER A 162 13.61 15.95 6.78
N PHE A 163 13.60 17.07 6.06
CA PHE A 163 14.38 18.26 6.38
C PHE A 163 13.54 19.51 6.08
N HIS A 164 13.96 20.66 6.60
CA HIS A 164 13.43 21.95 6.16
C HIS A 164 14.54 22.97 6.01
N CYS A 165 14.30 23.95 5.15
CA CYS A 165 15.21 25.05 4.92
C CYS A 165 14.84 26.25 5.81
N VAL A 166 15.85 26.94 6.31
CA VAL A 166 15.70 28.15 7.13
C VAL A 166 16.38 29.31 6.41
N CYS A 167 15.69 30.45 6.41
CA CYS A 167 16.18 31.69 5.82
C CYS A 167 16.79 32.60 6.88
N PRO A 168 17.78 33.42 6.51
CA PRO A 168 18.32 34.44 7.41
C PRO A 168 17.25 35.49 7.76
N PRO A 169 17.44 36.26 8.84
CA PRO A 169 16.55 37.37 9.19
C PRO A 169 16.37 38.36 8.02
N GLY A 170 15.16 38.90 7.87
CA GLY A 170 14.79 39.75 6.72
C GLY A 170 14.37 38.98 5.47
N TYR A 171 14.41 37.64 5.50
CA TYR A 171 13.98 36.80 4.38
C TYR A 171 12.91 35.79 4.80
N SER A 172 11.98 35.53 3.88
CA SER A 172 10.96 34.50 4.02
C SER A 172 11.27 33.30 3.12
N LEU A 173 10.87 32.11 3.55
CA LEU A 173 11.00 30.91 2.73
C LEU A 173 10.07 30.99 1.51
N SER A 174 10.62 30.80 0.32
CA SER A 174 9.88 30.81 -0.94
C SER A 174 8.96 29.59 -1.09
N ARG A 175 8.09 29.62 -2.10
CA ARG A 175 7.11 28.56 -2.38
C ARG A 175 7.73 27.21 -2.73
N ASP A 176 8.98 27.20 -3.19
CA ASP A 176 9.74 25.98 -3.44
C ASP A 176 10.22 25.29 -2.15
N GLY A 177 10.07 25.94 -0.99
CA GLY A 177 10.51 25.45 0.31
C GLY A 177 12.03 25.41 0.48
N ARG A 178 12.79 26.04 -0.43
CA ARG A 178 14.26 25.91 -0.52
C ARG A 178 14.97 27.24 -0.68
N SER A 179 14.34 28.17 -1.40
CA SER A 179 14.87 29.50 -1.68
C SER A 179 14.39 30.52 -0.66
N CYS A 180 15.12 31.62 -0.53
CA CYS A 180 14.77 32.72 0.35
C CYS A 180 14.42 33.95 -0.48
N THR A 181 13.28 34.56 -0.19
CA THR A 181 12.85 35.84 -0.78
C THR A 181 12.96 36.93 0.26
N ASP A 182 13.44 38.09 -0.17
CA ASP A 182 13.49 39.28 0.65
C ASP A 182 12.08 39.63 1.19
N THR A 183 12.01 40.01 2.46
CA THR A 183 10.75 40.44 3.08
C THR A 183 10.68 41.94 2.99
N ASP A 184 9.80 42.47 2.15
CA ASP A 184 9.66 43.92 2.05
C ASP A 184 8.92 44.47 3.29
N GLU A 185 9.67 44.96 4.27
CA GLU A 185 9.07 45.52 5.49
C GLU A 185 8.35 46.84 5.24
N CYS A 186 8.69 47.55 4.15
CA CYS A 186 8.01 48.78 3.75
C CYS A 186 6.63 48.49 3.17
N GLU A 187 6.49 47.45 2.35
CA GLU A 187 5.20 46.98 1.83
C GLU A 187 4.35 46.33 2.92
N ASN A 188 4.98 45.51 3.78
CA ASN A 188 4.30 44.82 4.87
C ASN A 188 3.99 45.72 6.09
N LEU A 189 4.38 47.00 6.04
CA LEU A 189 4.21 47.97 7.14
C LEU A 189 4.81 47.49 8.48
N SER A 190 5.86 46.67 8.43
CA SER A 190 6.53 46.10 9.60
C SER A 190 7.83 46.85 9.98
N HIS A 191 7.96 48.09 9.52
CA HIS A 191 9.10 48.96 9.79
C HIS A 191 8.83 49.92 10.98
N ASN A 192 9.89 50.46 11.57
CA ASN A 192 9.81 51.41 12.69
C ASN A 192 10.19 52.86 12.32
N CYS A 193 10.18 53.20 11.02
CA CYS A 193 10.45 54.57 10.57
C CYS A 193 9.50 55.60 11.21
N THR A 194 10.06 56.73 11.65
CA THR A 194 9.29 57.89 12.11
C THR A 194 8.53 58.54 10.95
N ALA A 195 7.46 59.28 11.26
CA ALA A 195 6.56 59.87 10.25
C ALA A 195 7.25 60.85 9.27
N ASP A 196 8.41 61.40 9.63
CA ASP A 196 9.23 62.30 8.82
C ASP A 196 10.26 61.57 7.93
N ARG A 197 10.30 60.24 7.95
CA ARG A 197 11.25 59.42 7.19
C ARG A 197 10.53 58.50 6.21
N LEU A 198 11.13 58.33 5.04
CA LEU A 198 10.68 57.39 4.02
C LEU A 198 11.31 56.02 4.27
N CYS A 199 10.48 54.98 4.28
CA CYS A 199 10.94 53.59 4.26
C CYS A 199 11.44 53.22 2.86
N VAL A 200 12.64 52.66 2.78
CA VAL A 200 13.21 52.09 1.56
C VAL A 200 13.60 50.65 1.85
N ASN A 201 13.02 49.71 1.10
CA ASN A 201 13.34 48.29 1.22
C ASN A 201 14.76 48.02 0.71
N THR A 202 15.47 47.11 1.37
CA THR A 202 16.83 46.66 1.05
C THR A 202 16.92 45.15 1.21
N PHE A 203 17.92 44.51 0.58
CA PHE A 203 18.08 43.07 0.75
C PHE A 203 18.39 42.69 2.22
N GLY A 204 17.47 41.96 2.84
CA GLY A 204 17.54 41.51 4.22
C GLY A 204 17.07 42.53 5.26
N GLY A 205 16.40 43.62 4.86
CA GLY A 205 15.85 44.60 5.80
C GLY A 205 15.42 45.91 5.15
N PHE A 206 15.32 46.98 5.94
CA PHE A 206 14.91 48.29 5.43
C PHE A 206 15.76 49.44 5.97
N GLN A 207 15.71 50.57 5.28
CA GLN A 207 16.33 51.82 5.71
C GLN A 207 15.31 52.96 5.78
N CYS A 208 15.36 53.73 6.87
CA CYS A 208 14.55 54.95 7.03
C CYS A 208 15.37 56.17 6.60
N VAL A 209 15.15 56.64 5.38
CA VAL A 209 15.89 57.77 4.80
C VAL A 209 15.10 59.07 4.94
N THR A 210 15.80 60.17 5.18
CA THR A 210 15.18 61.50 5.17
C THR A 210 14.98 61.97 3.74
N VAL A 211 13.78 62.42 3.39
CA VAL A 211 13.54 63.01 2.07
C VAL A 211 14.05 64.45 2.10
N LYS A 212 15.22 64.71 1.50
CA LYS A 212 15.70 66.08 1.24
C LYS A 212 15.29 66.48 -0.16
N CYS A 213 14.43 67.50 -0.28
CA CYS A 213 14.12 68.08 -1.57
C CYS A 213 15.36 68.82 -2.13
N PRO A 214 15.80 68.52 -3.36
CA PRO A 214 16.79 69.33 -4.05
C PRO A 214 16.27 70.77 -4.15
N LYS A 215 17.07 71.75 -3.73
CA LYS A 215 16.70 73.18 -3.79
C LYS A 215 16.66 73.74 -5.22
N THR A 216 16.97 72.94 -6.22
CA THR A 216 17.02 73.32 -7.63
C THR A 216 15.77 72.84 -8.36
N LYS A 217 15.10 73.75 -9.08
CA LYS A 217 13.83 73.51 -9.79
C LYS A 217 13.88 72.48 -10.94
N ASN A 218 15.03 71.84 -11.18
CA ASN A 218 15.29 70.89 -12.27
C ASN A 218 15.85 69.54 -11.79
N ALA A 219 15.57 69.13 -10.55
CA ALA A 219 15.99 67.80 -10.09
C ALA A 219 14.88 66.77 -10.34
N THR A 220 15.14 65.84 -11.27
CA THR A 220 14.35 64.62 -11.45
C THR A 220 14.78 63.59 -10.40
N TYR A 221 13.82 63.08 -9.62
CA TYR A 221 14.08 61.96 -8.71
C TYR A 221 14.21 60.69 -9.53
N ILE A 222 15.43 60.17 -9.64
CA ILE A 222 15.65 58.79 -10.11
C ILE A 222 15.38 57.90 -8.90
N LYS A 223 14.29 57.12 -8.93
CA LYS A 223 14.06 56.03 -7.98
C LYS A 223 15.11 54.95 -8.28
N THR A 224 16.32 55.12 -7.75
CA THR A 224 17.31 54.05 -7.76
C THR A 224 16.85 53.03 -6.74
N SER A 225 16.20 51.95 -7.21
CA SER A 225 16.08 50.73 -6.41
C SER A 225 17.50 50.32 -5.99
N PRO A 226 17.75 50.01 -4.70
CA PRO A 226 19.03 49.46 -4.30
C PRO A 226 19.24 48.11 -5.02
N MET A 227 20.42 47.94 -5.62
CA MET A 227 20.89 46.66 -6.17
C MET A 227 21.15 45.63 -5.07
#